data_AF-A0A963TYH1-F1
#
_entry.id   AF-A0A963TYH1-F1
#
_cell.length_a   1.000
_cell.length_b   1.000
_cell.length_c   1.000
_cell.angle_alpha   90.00
_cell.angle_beta   90.00
_cell.angle_gamma   90.00
#
_symmetry.space_group_name_H-M   'P 1'
#
loop_
_entity.id
_entity.type
_entity.pdbx_description
1 polymer ?
#
loop_
_entity_poly.entity_id
_entity_poly.type
_entity_poly.pdbx_seq_one_letter_code
_entity_poly.pdbx_strand_id
1 'polypeptide(L)'
;MNDLAARTYYAPKGGHPPQSDLLSGRAVFTEAYAVIPRGVMQDIVTSALPFWNDTRCWILARPLSGFAETFSQYIMEVAPGGGSERPEPDPDAEGVIFVVEGELVVSLGGEEQRMVPGGYAYLPPAAGWRARNASNR
;
A
#
# COMPACT_ATOMS: atom_id res chain seq x y z
N MET A 1 -9.78 -28.70 -15.27
CA MET A 1 -10.32 -28.62 -13.90
C MET A 1 -9.97 -27.24 -13.38
N ASN A 2 -10.97 -26.36 -13.34
CA ASN A 2 -11.00 -24.93 -12.97
C ASN A 2 -9.89 -23.99 -13.46
N ASP A 3 -10.10 -23.45 -14.66
CA ASP A 3 -9.61 -22.13 -15.08
C ASP A 3 -10.50 -21.05 -14.42
N LEU A 4 -10.26 -20.80 -13.12
CA LEU A 4 -10.74 -19.58 -12.47
C LEU A 4 -9.87 -18.46 -13.05
N ALA A 5 -10.43 -17.65 -13.96
CA ALA A 5 -9.76 -16.48 -14.50
C ALA A 5 -9.01 -15.75 -13.38
N ALA A 6 -7.68 -15.77 -13.43
CA ALA A 6 -6.84 -15.21 -12.39
C ALA A 6 -7.20 -13.72 -12.22
N ARG A 7 -7.68 -13.35 -11.04
CA ARG A 7 -8.04 -11.96 -10.75
C ARG A 7 -6.79 -11.10 -10.87
N THR A 8 -6.89 -10.04 -11.65
CA THR A 8 -5.83 -9.05 -11.79
C THR A 8 -6.14 -7.83 -10.91
N TYR A 9 -5.11 -7.30 -10.28
CA TYR A 9 -5.20 -6.08 -9.47
C TYR A 9 -4.26 -5.03 -10.05
N TYR A 10 -4.67 -3.77 -9.98
CA TYR A 10 -3.81 -2.66 -10.36
C TYR A 10 -2.81 -2.37 -9.24
N ALA A 11 -1.54 -2.21 -9.61
CA ALA A 11 -0.48 -1.73 -8.72
C ALA A 11 0.21 -0.50 -9.37
N PRO A 12 0.40 0.61 -8.63
CA PRO A 12 1.22 1.73 -9.09
C PRO A 12 2.64 1.28 -9.43
N LYS A 13 3.22 1.89 -10.47
CA LYS A 13 4.62 1.65 -10.88
C LYS A 13 5.52 2.85 -10.63
N GLY A 14 4.94 3.96 -10.18
CA GLY A 14 5.65 5.22 -10.10
C GLY A 14 6.06 5.73 -11.48
N GLY A 15 7.30 6.17 -11.60
CA GLY A 15 7.84 6.86 -12.75
C GLY A 15 7.48 8.35 -12.80
N HIS A 16 7.76 8.95 -13.95
CA HIS A 16 7.40 10.33 -14.28
C HIS A 16 6.56 10.37 -15.56
N PRO A 17 5.56 11.27 -15.63
CA PRO A 17 4.79 11.46 -16.83
C PRO A 17 5.71 12.00 -17.94
N PRO A 18 5.55 11.55 -19.20
CA PRO A 18 6.27 12.12 -20.32
C PRO A 18 5.88 13.59 -20.53
N GLN A 19 6.76 14.38 -21.14
CA GLN A 19 6.49 15.80 -21.44
C GLN A 19 5.30 16.03 -22.38
N SER A 20 4.85 14.98 -23.08
CA SER A 20 3.67 15.00 -23.95
C SER A 20 2.35 14.93 -23.19
N ASP A 21 2.36 14.56 -21.90
CA ASP A 21 1.15 14.45 -21.11
C ASP A 21 0.54 15.81 -20.83
N LEU A 22 -0.78 15.90 -20.93
CA LEU A 22 -1.51 17.10 -20.55
C LEU A 22 -1.36 17.33 -19.04
N LEU A 23 -1.05 18.58 -18.67
CA LEU A 23 -0.97 18.98 -17.25
C LEU A 23 -2.34 18.96 -16.55
N SER A 24 -3.44 18.99 -17.31
CA SER A 24 -4.80 18.89 -16.78
C SER A 24 -5.15 17.45 -16.39
N GLY A 25 -5.40 17.22 -15.11
CA GLY A 25 -5.85 15.93 -14.58
C GLY A 25 -7.37 15.82 -14.43
N ARG A 26 -7.85 14.62 -14.13
CA ARG A 26 -9.25 14.34 -13.74
C ARG A 26 -9.46 14.43 -12.22
N ALA A 27 -8.59 15.16 -11.53
CA ALA A 27 -8.73 15.37 -10.10
C ALA A 27 -9.95 16.25 -9.84
N VAL A 28 -10.82 15.83 -8.92
CA VAL A 28 -12.05 16.54 -8.58
C VAL A 28 -12.12 16.66 -7.06
N PHE A 29 -12.45 17.85 -6.58
CA PHE A 29 -12.79 18.09 -5.18
C PHE A 29 -14.10 18.86 -5.15
N THR A 30 -15.06 18.33 -4.42
CA THR A 30 -16.36 18.96 -4.16
C THR A 30 -16.63 18.92 -2.67
N GLU A 31 -17.70 19.57 -2.22
CA GLU A 31 -18.14 19.46 -0.83
C GLU A 31 -18.60 18.04 -0.44
N ALA A 32 -18.95 17.21 -1.43
CA ALA A 32 -19.51 15.87 -1.19
C ALA A 32 -18.52 14.72 -1.45
N TYR A 33 -17.53 14.92 -2.33
CA TYR A 33 -16.59 13.87 -2.72
C TYR A 33 -15.29 14.41 -3.32
N ALA A 34 -14.26 13.56 -3.30
CA ALA A 34 -12.99 13.77 -3.99
C ALA A 34 -12.69 12.61 -4.94
N VAL A 35 -12.07 12.91 -6.08
CA VAL A 35 -11.53 11.93 -7.04
C VAL A 35 -10.04 12.20 -7.20
N ILE A 36 -9.22 11.21 -6.86
CA ILE A 36 -7.76 11.25 -6.99
C ILE A 36 -7.36 10.23 -8.07
N PRO A 37 -6.99 10.68 -9.29
CA PRO A 37 -6.62 9.76 -10.36
C PRO A 37 -5.31 9.02 -10.07
N ARG A 38 -5.17 7.80 -10.59
CA ARG A 38 -3.93 7.00 -10.48
C ARG A 38 -2.65 7.69 -10.95
N GLY A 39 -2.76 8.70 -11.82
CA GLY A 39 -1.61 9.48 -12.31
C GLY A 39 -0.90 10.33 -11.24
N VAL A 40 -1.50 10.46 -10.05
CA VAL A 40 -0.88 11.09 -8.88
C VAL A 40 0.24 10.20 -8.29
N MET A 41 0.21 8.89 -8.52
CA MET A 41 1.18 7.94 -7.95
C MET A 41 2.51 7.94 -8.70
N GLN A 42 3.30 9.02 -8.54
CA GLN A 42 4.60 9.24 -9.17
C GLN A 42 5.76 9.04 -8.18
N ASP A 43 6.99 8.86 -8.68
CA ASP A 43 8.16 8.56 -7.82
C ASP A 43 8.49 9.68 -6.82
N ILE A 44 8.43 10.94 -7.26
CA ILE A 44 8.82 12.12 -6.48
C ILE A 44 7.86 12.48 -5.33
N VAL A 45 6.72 11.79 -5.22
CA VAL A 45 5.72 12.04 -4.16
C VAL A 45 5.57 10.86 -3.21
N THR A 46 6.50 9.91 -3.26
CA THR A 46 6.54 8.79 -2.31
C THR A 46 6.97 9.26 -0.92
N SER A 47 6.48 8.54 0.09
CA SER A 47 6.81 8.73 1.50
C SER A 47 7.61 7.54 2.03
N ALA A 48 8.45 7.80 3.03
CA ALA A 48 9.17 6.79 3.78
C ALA A 48 8.57 6.67 5.19
N LEU A 49 8.45 5.44 5.69
CA LEU A 49 7.98 5.16 7.03
C LEU A 49 9.17 4.78 7.94
N PRO A 50 9.18 5.21 9.21
CA PRO A 50 10.20 4.76 10.16
C PRO A 50 10.25 3.24 10.26
N PHE A 51 11.47 2.69 10.39
CA PHE A 51 11.73 1.26 10.58
C PHE A 51 11.32 0.33 9.42
N TRP A 52 11.00 0.89 8.25
CA TRP A 52 10.84 0.16 7.02
C TRP A 52 12.09 0.33 6.14
N ASN A 53 12.63 -0.78 5.65
CA ASN A 53 13.82 -0.79 4.79
C ASN A 53 13.45 -1.18 3.37
N ASP A 54 14.10 -0.55 2.39
CA ASP A 54 13.92 -0.81 0.96
C ASP A 54 12.45 -0.77 0.51
N THR A 55 11.75 0.27 0.98
CA THR A 55 10.33 0.48 0.69
C THR A 55 10.07 1.92 0.27
N ARG A 56 8.97 2.10 -0.45
CA ARG A 56 8.37 3.40 -0.73
C ARG A 56 6.86 3.28 -0.68
N CYS A 57 6.16 4.32 -0.24
CA CYS A 57 4.70 4.27 -0.18
C CYS A 57 4.06 5.55 -0.74
N TRP A 58 2.87 5.40 -1.32
CA TRP A 58 1.98 6.51 -1.64
C TRP A 58 0.89 6.58 -0.58
N ILE A 59 0.77 7.72 0.08
CA ILE A 59 -0.23 7.94 1.12
C ILE A 59 -1.54 8.44 0.52
N LEU A 60 -2.63 7.78 0.90
CA LEU A 60 -4.02 8.09 0.56
C LEU A 60 -4.78 8.28 1.88
N ALA A 61 -4.66 9.47 2.44
CA ALA A 61 -5.33 9.86 3.69
C ALA A 61 -5.85 11.29 3.57
N ARG A 62 -6.89 11.61 4.34
CA ARG A 62 -7.54 12.94 4.38
C ARG A 62 -7.82 13.54 2.99
N PRO A 63 -8.57 12.86 2.11
CA PRO A 63 -8.87 13.37 0.77
C PRO A 63 -9.74 14.64 0.78
N LEU A 64 -10.43 14.93 1.89
CA LEU A 64 -11.19 16.16 2.12
C LEU A 64 -10.89 16.72 3.51
N SER A 65 -11.16 18.01 3.72
CA SER A 65 -11.14 18.61 5.06
C SER A 65 -12.32 18.12 5.91
N GLY A 66 -12.16 18.15 7.24
CA GLY A 66 -13.22 17.74 8.18
C GLY A 66 -13.05 16.28 8.60
N PHE A 67 -14.15 15.53 8.63
CA PHE A 67 -14.18 14.15 9.17
C PHE A 67 -13.61 13.12 8.17
N ALA A 68 -12.29 13.19 7.93
CA ALA A 68 -11.55 12.31 7.01
C ALA A 68 -10.27 11.75 7.64
N GLU A 69 -10.27 11.60 8.97
CA GLU A 69 -9.09 11.24 9.78
C GLU A 69 -9.24 9.85 10.45
N THR A 70 -10.36 9.17 10.22
CA THR A 70 -10.62 7.83 10.80
C THR A 70 -9.77 6.73 10.18
N PHE A 71 -9.35 6.89 8.92
CA PHE A 71 -8.60 5.88 8.18
C PHE A 71 -7.41 6.50 7.45
N SER A 72 -6.34 5.72 7.35
CA SER A 72 -5.20 5.98 6.48
C SER A 72 -4.98 4.80 5.56
N GLN A 73 -4.91 5.04 4.25
CA GLN A 73 -4.54 4.02 3.27
C GLN A 73 -3.15 4.31 2.72
N TYR A 74 -2.32 3.27 2.59
CA TYR A 74 -1.03 3.35 1.92
C TYR A 74 -1.00 2.33 0.77
N ILE A 75 -0.46 2.72 -0.37
CA ILE A 75 0.00 1.76 -1.38
C ILE A 75 1.51 1.66 -1.23
N MET A 76 1.98 0.49 -0.81
CA MET A 76 3.38 0.28 -0.46
C MET A 76 4.05 -0.66 -1.45
N GLU A 77 5.21 -0.26 -1.94
CA GLU A 77 6.12 -1.11 -2.69
C GLU A 77 7.26 -1.53 -1.75
N VAL A 78 7.52 -2.84 -1.71
CA VAL A 78 8.55 -3.45 -0.87
C VAL A 78 9.53 -4.15 -1.80
N ALA A 79 10.73 -3.59 -1.95
CA ALA A 79 11.74 -4.15 -2.85
C ALA A 79 12.28 -5.49 -2.30
N PRO A 80 13.00 -6.28 -3.11
CA PRO A 80 13.61 -7.54 -2.69
C PRO A 80 14.41 -7.41 -1.39
N GLY A 81 14.13 -8.24 -0.40
CA GLY A 81 14.77 -8.20 0.93
C GLY A 81 14.24 -7.12 1.88
N GLY A 82 13.43 -6.18 1.39
CA GLY A 82 12.82 -5.10 2.15
C GLY A 82 11.70 -5.55 3.08
N GLY A 83 11.22 -4.62 3.90
CA GLY A 83 10.17 -4.84 4.89
C GLY A 83 10.45 -4.18 6.24
N SER A 84 9.80 -4.69 7.29
CA SER A 84 9.97 -4.22 8.65
C SER A 84 9.71 -5.31 9.69
N GLU A 85 10.56 -5.31 10.73
CA GLU A 85 10.40 -6.13 11.93
C GLU A 85 9.58 -5.42 13.04
N ARG A 86 9.24 -4.14 12.84
CA ARG A 86 8.47 -3.31 13.80
C ARG A 86 7.62 -2.27 13.02
N PRO A 87 6.71 -2.74 12.16
CA PRO A 87 6.05 -1.93 11.14
C PRO A 87 5.09 -0.88 11.68
N GLU A 88 4.36 -1.20 12.76
CA GLU A 88 3.34 -0.33 13.36
C GLU A 88 3.79 0.15 14.74
N PRO A 89 4.17 1.43 14.90
CA PRO A 89 4.57 1.99 16.18
C PRO A 89 3.39 2.38 17.08
N ASP A 90 2.18 2.56 16.55
CA ASP A 90 1.00 2.90 17.33
C ASP A 90 0.36 1.63 17.93
N PRO A 91 0.34 1.48 19.26
CA PRO A 91 -0.22 0.27 19.89
C PRO A 91 -1.74 0.12 19.70
N ASP A 92 -2.45 1.21 19.43
CA ASP A 92 -3.91 1.21 19.28
C ASP A 92 -4.34 1.04 17.81
N ALA A 93 -3.41 1.13 16.86
CA ALA A 93 -3.70 1.00 15.44
C ALA A 93 -4.00 -0.45 15.03
N GLU A 94 -5.14 -0.63 14.37
CA GLU A 94 -5.46 -1.84 13.61
C GLU A 94 -5.14 -1.63 12.11
N GLY A 95 -4.87 -2.72 11.40
CA GLY A 95 -4.48 -2.66 10.01
C GLY A 95 -5.02 -3.81 9.17
N VAL A 96 -4.98 -3.60 7.86
CA VAL A 96 -5.24 -4.61 6.85
C VAL A 96 -4.15 -4.56 5.79
N ILE A 97 -3.59 -5.72 5.44
CA ILE A 97 -2.74 -5.89 4.27
C ILE A 97 -3.54 -6.59 3.19
N PHE A 98 -3.50 -6.02 1.99
CA PHE A 98 -4.03 -6.63 0.79
C PHE A 98 -2.96 -6.59 -0.32
N VAL A 99 -2.48 -7.77 -0.72
CA VAL A 99 -1.42 -7.87 -1.74
C VAL A 99 -2.04 -7.76 -3.13
N VAL A 100 -1.60 -6.77 -3.91
CA VAL A 100 -2.09 -6.52 -5.28
C VAL A 100 -1.12 -7.02 -6.35
N GLU A 101 0.17 -7.09 -6.05
CA GLU A 101 1.20 -7.61 -6.94
C GLU A 101 2.36 -8.19 -6.12
N GLY A 102 3.09 -9.14 -6.71
CA GLY A 102 4.26 -9.73 -6.08
C GLY A 102 3.89 -10.65 -4.93
N GLU A 103 4.74 -10.70 -3.93
CA GLU A 103 4.57 -11.55 -2.76
C GLU A 103 5.07 -10.84 -1.51
N LEU A 104 4.39 -11.05 -0.38
CA LEU A 104 4.80 -10.55 0.92
C LEU A 104 4.67 -11.65 1.96
N VAL A 105 5.71 -11.86 2.76
CA VAL A 105 5.62 -12.72 3.95
C VAL A 105 5.19 -11.83 5.12
N VAL A 106 4.08 -12.18 5.74
CA VAL A 106 3.57 -11.51 6.95
C VAL A 106 3.69 -12.47 8.12
N SER A 107 4.36 -12.06 9.19
CA SER A 107 4.40 -12.79 10.45
C SER A 107 3.37 -12.21 11.42
N LEU A 108 2.51 -13.05 12.00
CA LEU A 108 1.51 -12.66 12.98
C LEU A 108 1.31 -13.81 13.98
N GLY A 109 1.37 -13.53 15.29
CA GLY A 109 1.16 -14.56 16.31
C GLY A 109 2.18 -15.70 16.30
N GLY A 110 3.39 -15.46 15.77
CA GLY A 110 4.43 -16.48 15.62
C GLY A 110 4.32 -17.34 14.36
N GLU A 111 3.29 -17.16 13.54
CA GLU A 111 3.13 -17.84 12.26
C GLU A 111 3.56 -16.92 11.11
N GLU A 112 4.15 -17.50 10.08
CA GLU A 112 4.47 -16.80 8.83
C GLU A 112 3.51 -17.22 7.73
N GLN A 113 2.94 -16.24 7.05
CA GLN A 113 2.04 -16.44 5.93
C GLN A 113 2.61 -15.78 4.68
N ARG A 114 2.86 -16.58 3.65
CA ARG A 114 3.30 -16.11 2.32
C ARG A 114 2.07 -15.68 1.52
N MET A 115 1.90 -14.37 1.37
CA MET A 115 0.76 -13.76 0.70
C MET A 115 1.11 -13.42 -0.75
N VAL A 116 0.29 -13.91 -1.68
CA VAL A 116 0.38 -13.64 -3.13
C VAL A 116 -0.75 -12.67 -3.54
N PRO A 117 -0.87 -12.21 -4.81
CA PRO A 117 -1.93 -11.26 -5.19
C PRO A 117 -3.33 -11.79 -4.87
N GLY A 118 -4.13 -10.96 -4.18
CA GLY A 118 -5.42 -11.32 -3.60
C GLY A 118 -5.35 -11.84 -2.16
N GLY A 119 -4.14 -12.03 -1.62
CA GLY A 119 -3.92 -12.34 -0.21
C GLY A 119 -4.36 -11.19 0.69
N TYR A 120 -5.06 -11.53 1.76
CA TYR A 120 -5.60 -10.59 2.74
C TYR A 120 -5.17 -11.00 4.14
N ALA A 121 -4.73 -10.04 4.95
CA ALA A 121 -4.45 -10.23 6.37
C ALA A 121 -5.04 -9.07 7.17
N TYR A 122 -5.78 -9.42 8.22
CA TYR A 122 -6.19 -8.47 9.25
C TYR A 122 -5.15 -8.49 10.37
N LEU A 123 -4.82 -7.30 10.88
CA LEU A 123 -3.78 -7.07 11.87
C LEU A 123 -4.44 -6.38 13.07
N PRO A 124 -4.76 -7.13 14.15
CA PRO A 124 -5.32 -6.54 15.34
C PRO A 124 -4.36 -5.52 15.99
N PRO A 125 -4.89 -4.58 16.80
CA PRO A 125 -4.06 -3.66 17.59
C PRO A 125 -3.01 -4.39 18.42
N ALA A 126 -1.83 -3.79 18.52
CA ALA A 126 -0.68 -4.31 19.27
C ALA A 126 -0.26 -5.77 18.94
N ALA A 127 -0.65 -6.33 17.79
CA ALA A 127 -0.39 -7.74 17.49
C ALA A 127 1.08 -8.09 17.17
N GLY A 128 1.98 -7.10 17.14
CA GLY A 128 3.42 -7.32 16.94
C GLY A 128 3.76 -7.95 15.58
N TRP A 129 2.95 -7.67 14.56
CA TRP A 129 3.13 -8.23 13.23
C TRP A 129 4.41 -7.72 12.56
N ARG A 130 4.91 -8.47 11.59
CA ARG A 130 6.11 -8.13 10.80
C ARG A 130 5.86 -8.43 9.33
N ALA A 131 6.60 -7.78 8.45
CA ALA A 131 6.48 -8.02 7.02
C ALA A 131 7.84 -8.00 6.31
N ARG A 132 7.99 -8.88 5.33
CA ARG A 132 9.20 -8.99 4.52
C ARG A 132 8.89 -9.44 3.11
N ASN A 133 9.50 -8.81 2.12
CA ASN A 133 9.60 -9.39 0.79
C ASN A 133 10.79 -10.38 0.79
N ALA A 134 10.48 -11.67 0.93
CA ALA A 134 11.47 -12.75 0.91
C ALA A 134 11.80 -13.25 -0.51
N SER A 135 11.29 -12.56 -1.54
CA SER A 135 11.52 -12.88 -2.94
C SER A 135 12.62 -12.01 -3.54
N ASN A 136 13.06 -12.38 -4.75
CA ASN A 136 14.06 -11.62 -5.52
C ASN A 136 13.43 -10.61 -6.49
N ARG A 137 12.13 -10.33 -6.35
CA ARG A 137 11.37 -9.40 -7.22
C ARG A 137 10.47 -8.49 -6.41
#